data_AF-A0A2L2Z0Z7-F1
#
_entry.id   AF-A0A2L2Z0Z7-F1
#
_cell.length_a   1.000
_cell.length_b   1.000
_cell.length_c   1.000
_cell.angle_alpha   90.00
_cell.angle_beta   90.00
_cell.angle_gamma   90.00
#
_symmetry.space_group_name_H-M   'P 1'
#
loop_
_entity.id
_entity.type
_entity.pdbx_description
1 polymer ?
#
loop_
_entity_poly.entity_id
_entity_poly.type
_entity_poly.pdbx_seq_one_letter_code
_entity_poly.pdbx_strand_id
1 'polypeptide(L)'
;SQYSTDIRFIKGERNIVADALSRIEINTISCEPLNYQKLADAQLKDLELQNILSQSTPILKLEKHYFPLENINLYCNLDTGIPRPFIPESYRDIIFNHIHNLSHPG
;
A
#
# COMPACT_ATOMS: atom_id res chain seq x y z
N SER A 1 -23.85 -35.07 -2.86
CA SER A 1 -23.66 -35.00 -1.40
C SER A 1 -22.45 -34.14 -1.07
N GLN A 2 -22.72 -33.13 -0.27
CA GLN A 2 -21.90 -32.16 0.47
C GLN A 2 -20.36 -32.33 0.51
N TYR A 3 -19.65 -31.26 0.15
CA TYR A 3 -18.46 -30.84 0.90
C TYR A 3 -18.69 -29.38 1.32
N SER A 4 -19.03 -29.23 2.60
CA SER A 4 -19.21 -27.97 3.30
C SER A 4 -17.82 -27.42 3.64
N THR A 5 -17.42 -26.30 3.06
CA THR A 5 -16.24 -25.57 3.53
C THR A 5 -16.66 -24.74 4.73
N ASP A 6 -16.59 -25.35 5.91
CA ASP A 6 -16.72 -24.67 7.20
C ASP A 6 -15.53 -23.73 7.40
N ILE A 7 -15.68 -22.46 6.99
CA ILE A 7 -14.66 -21.43 7.17
C ILE A 7 -14.76 -20.93 8.61
N ARG A 8 -14.00 -21.56 9.51
CA ARG A 8 -13.87 -21.11 10.89
C ARG A 8 -13.09 -19.80 10.95
N PHE A 9 -13.80 -18.70 11.19
CA PHE A 9 -13.24 -17.40 11.51
C PHE A 9 -12.43 -17.50 12.82
N ILE A 10 -11.10 -17.35 12.72
CA ILE A 10 -10.22 -17.27 13.89
C ILE A 10 -10.01 -15.78 14.20
N LYS A 11 -10.35 -15.37 15.43
CA LYS A 11 -10.22 -13.99 15.92
C LYS A 11 -8.76 -13.51 15.77
N GLY A 12 -8.59 -12.34 15.16
CA GLY A 12 -7.34 -11.82 14.58
C GLY A 12 -6.16 -11.52 15.51
N GLU A 13 -6.13 -12.02 16.74
CA GLU A 13 -5.02 -11.75 17.69
C GLU A 13 -3.79 -12.64 17.49
N ARG A 14 -3.84 -13.63 16.58
CA ARG A 14 -2.69 -14.50 16.25
C ARG A 14 -2.46 -14.68 14.75
N ASN A 15 -2.78 -13.67 13.94
CA ASN A 15 -2.47 -13.70 12.51
C ASN A 15 -1.07 -13.13 12.20
N ILE A 16 -0.07 -13.57 12.97
CA ILE A 16 1.35 -13.24 12.74
C ILE A 16 1.84 -13.67 11.35
N VAL A 17 1.20 -14.68 10.73
CA VAL A 17 1.58 -15.17 9.41
C VAL A 17 0.99 -14.30 8.29
N ALA A 18 -0.27 -13.84 8.35
CA ALA A 18 -0.77 -12.90 7.35
C ALA A 18 -0.18 -11.50 7.54
N ASP A 19 0.12 -11.10 8.77
CA ASP A 19 0.89 -9.90 9.04
C ASP A 19 2.31 -10.04 8.44
N ALA A 20 2.97 -11.20 8.58
CA ALA A 20 4.26 -11.50 7.94
C ALA A 20 4.18 -11.60 6.40
N LEU A 21 3.11 -12.15 5.82
CA LEU A 21 2.94 -12.24 4.37
C LEU A 21 2.57 -10.87 3.74
N SER A 22 1.77 -10.05 4.42
CA SER A 22 1.57 -8.65 4.07
C SER A 22 2.87 -7.83 4.23
N ARG A 23 3.79 -8.26 5.10
CA ARG A 23 5.14 -7.68 5.27
C ARG A 23 6.15 -8.16 4.22
N ILE A 24 5.96 -9.33 3.61
CA ILE A 24 6.88 -9.94 2.63
C ILE A 24 6.61 -9.46 1.21
N GLU A 25 5.35 -9.14 0.85
CA GLU A 25 5.03 -8.52 -0.45
C GLU A 25 5.66 -7.13 -0.63
N ILE A 26 6.13 -6.52 0.46
CA ILE A 26 6.82 -5.23 0.43
C ILE A 26 8.33 -5.39 0.14
N ASN A 27 8.96 -6.50 0.56
CA ASN A 27 10.42 -6.54 0.66
C ASN A 27 11.13 -7.65 -0.12
N THR A 28 10.43 -8.63 -0.71
CA THR A 28 11.14 -9.84 -1.18
C THR A 28 10.54 -10.50 -2.42
N ILE A 29 10.37 -9.78 -3.53
CA ILE A 29 10.35 -10.46 -4.83
C ILE A 29 11.15 -9.69 -5.88
N SER A 30 12.41 -10.11 -6.04
CA SER A 30 13.30 -9.98 -7.21
C SER A 30 13.00 -8.92 -8.29
N CYS A 31 12.89 -7.66 -7.89
CA CYS A 31 13.03 -6.46 -8.72
C CYS A 31 13.28 -5.31 -7.72
N GLU A 32 14.09 -4.30 -8.04
CA GLU A 32 14.64 -3.35 -7.05
C GLU A 32 13.64 -2.94 -5.95
N PRO A 33 14.03 -3.02 -4.66
CA PRO A 33 13.12 -2.74 -3.55
C PRO A 33 12.54 -1.33 -3.71
N LEU A 34 11.21 -1.23 -3.65
CA LEU A 34 10.49 0.03 -3.67
C LEU A 34 11.05 0.92 -2.56
N ASN A 35 11.77 1.98 -2.95
CA ASN A 35 12.36 2.89 -1.99
C ASN A 35 11.28 3.85 -1.47
N TYR A 36 10.75 3.55 -0.29
CA TYR A 36 9.69 4.32 0.33
C TYR A 36 10.07 5.76 0.68
N GLN A 37 11.36 6.05 0.88
CA GLN A 37 11.82 7.44 1.07
C GLN A 37 11.66 8.22 -0.23
N LYS A 38 12.07 7.64 -1.37
CA LYS A 38 11.86 8.25 -2.68
C LYS A 38 10.38 8.38 -3.04
N LEU A 39 9.55 7.43 -2.60
CA LEU A 39 8.09 7.51 -2.75
C LEU A 39 7.52 8.71 -1.97
N ALA A 40 7.96 8.92 -0.71
CA ALA A 40 7.55 10.05 0.10
C ALA A 40 7.94 11.39 -0.55
N ASP A 41 9.17 11.48 -1.06
CA ASP A 41 9.63 12.66 -1.80
C ASP A 41 8.84 12.89 -3.09
N ALA A 42 8.51 11.81 -3.80
CA ALA A 42 7.71 11.88 -5.02
C ALA A 42 6.27 12.31 -4.73
N GLN A 43 5.66 11.85 -3.63
CA GLN A 43 4.35 12.30 -3.18
C GLN A 43 4.35 13.82 -2.95
N LEU A 44 5.37 14.36 -2.26
CA LEU A 44 5.44 15.79 -1.97
C LEU A 44 5.52 16.65 -3.26
N LYS A 45 6.15 16.12 -4.30
CA LYS A 45 6.32 16.79 -5.60
C LYS A 45 5.15 16.55 -6.58
N ASP A 46 4.24 15.64 -6.24
CA ASP A 46 3.13 15.27 -7.11
C ASP A 46 2.05 16.36 -7.13
N LEU A 47 1.76 16.88 -8.31
CA LEU A 47 0.77 17.93 -8.51
C LEU A 47 -0.67 17.45 -8.26
N GLU A 48 -0.97 16.19 -8.59
CA GLU A 48 -2.28 15.57 -8.35
C GLU A 48 -2.55 15.49 -6.85
N LEU A 49 -1.54 15.11 -6.06
CA LEU A 49 -1.67 15.08 -4.61
C LEU A 49 -1.97 16.48 -4.05
N GLN A 50 -1.23 17.50 -4.49
CA GLN A 50 -1.47 18.88 -4.05
C GLN A 50 -2.87 19.36 -4.44
N ASN A 51 -3.36 18.98 -5.62
CA ASN A 51 -4.72 19.28 -6.06
C ASN A 51 -5.76 18.62 -5.14
N ILE A 52 -5.62 17.33 -4.84
CA ILE A 52 -6.52 16.61 -3.93
C ILE A 52 -6.52 17.26 -2.53
N LEU A 53 -5.35 17.62 -2.00
CA LEU A 53 -5.22 18.25 -0.68
C LEU A 53 -5.79 19.67 -0.61
N SER A 54 -5.83 20.40 -1.73
CA SER A 54 -6.34 21.77 -1.81
C SER A 54 -7.85 21.86 -2.08
N GLN A 55 -8.50 20.76 -2.44
CA GLN A 55 -9.94 20.70 -2.66
C GLN A 55 -10.72 20.83 -1.33
N SER A 56 -11.73 21.70 -1.31
CA SER A 56 -12.61 21.87 -0.13
C SER A 56 -13.46 20.64 0.17
N THR A 57 -13.76 19.82 -0.84
CA THR A 57 -14.49 18.56 -0.72
C THR A 57 -13.76 17.48 -1.53
N PRO A 58 -12.67 16.90 -0.99
CA PRO A 58 -11.88 15.95 -1.73
C PRO A 58 -12.64 14.63 -1.87
N ILE A 59 -12.64 14.06 -3.08
CA ILE A 59 -13.21 12.74 -3.37
C ILE A 59 -12.41 11.65 -2.63
N LEU A 60 -11.11 11.87 -2.46
CA LEU A 60 -10.18 10.98 -1.77
C LEU A 60 -9.63 11.66 -0.52
N LYS A 61 -9.92 11.10 0.66
CA LYS A 61 -9.37 11.59 1.92
C LYS A 61 -7.97 11.02 2.10
N LEU A 62 -6.97 11.88 1.96
CA LEU A 62 -5.56 11.53 2.15
C LEU A 62 -5.02 12.24 3.39
N GLU A 63 -4.43 11.45 4.29
CA GLU A 63 -3.82 11.94 5.52
C GLU A 63 -2.37 11.47 5.61
N LYS A 64 -1.52 12.26 6.26
CA LYS A 64 -0.14 11.84 6.55
C LYS A 64 -0.17 10.74 7.59
N HIS A 65 0.31 9.57 7.22
CA HIS A 65 0.51 8.44 8.10
C HIS A 65 2.01 8.23 8.33
N TYR A 66 2.38 8.14 9.60
CA TYR A 66 3.76 7.87 10.01
C TYR A 66 4.01 6.37 10.09
N PHE A 67 5.03 5.89 9.38
CA PHE A 67 5.45 4.50 9.41
C PHE A 67 6.70 4.37 10.29
N PRO A 68 6.58 3.81 11.51
CA PRO A 68 7.67 3.81 12.50
C PRO A 68 8.85 2.91 12.12
N LEU A 69 8.63 1.89 11.29
CA LEU A 69 9.69 0.95 10.86
C LEU A 69 10.69 1.62 9.92
N GLU A 70 10.18 2.42 8.99
CA GLU A 70 11.00 3.10 7.96
C GLU A 70 11.31 4.55 8.33
N ASN A 71 10.74 5.07 9.43
CA ASN A 71 10.82 6.46 9.87
C ASN A 71 10.44 7.45 8.76
N ILE A 72 9.34 7.17 8.06
CA ILE A 72 8.83 7.98 6.94
C ILE A 72 7.39 8.41 7.19
N ASN A 73 6.98 9.48 6.52
CA ASN A 73 5.59 9.90 6.45
C ASN A 73 5.11 9.77 5.00
N LEU A 74 4.01 9.04 4.79
CA LEU A 74 3.36 8.94 3.49
C LEU A 74 1.93 9.45 3.58
N TYR A 75 1.42 10.02 2.50
CA TYR A 75 0.01 10.30 2.36
C TYR A 75 -0.74 9.01 2.04
N CYS A 76 -1.71 8.67 2.88
CA CYS A 76 -2.48 7.44 2.80
C CYS A 76 -3.97 7.74 2.88
N ASN A 77 -4.77 6.94 2.18
CA ASN A 77 -6.19 6.82 2.47
C ASN A 77 -6.37 5.90 3.68
N LEU A 78 -7.08 6.39 4.71
CA LEU A 78 -7.33 5.69 5.96
C LEU A 78 -8.78 5.17 6.12
N ASP A 79 -9.65 5.40 5.13
CA ASP A 79 -11.11 5.15 5.21
C ASP A 79 -11.48 3.69 5.53
N THR A 80 -10.64 2.72 5.17
CA THR A 80 -10.91 1.29 5.40
C THR A 80 -10.15 0.70 6.59
N GLY A 81 -9.54 1.52 7.43
CA GLY A 81 -8.77 1.06 8.60
C GLY A 81 -7.38 0.49 8.29
N ILE A 82 -7.12 0.11 7.04
CA ILE A 82 -5.78 -0.23 6.53
C ILE A 82 -5.26 0.98 5.74
N PRO A 83 -4.10 1.57 6.13
CA PRO A 83 -3.50 2.67 5.39
C PRO A 83 -3.13 2.26 3.96
N ARG A 84 -3.75 2.91 2.96
CA ARG A 84 -3.39 2.73 1.55
C ARG A 84 -2.61 3.93 1.03
N PRO A 85 -1.29 3.82 0.78
CA PRO A 85 -0.49 4.94 0.32
C PRO A 85 -0.96 5.42 -1.06
N PHE A 86 -1.00 6.74 -1.24
CA PHE A 86 -1.20 7.34 -2.55
C PHE A 86 0.03 7.09 -3.42
N ILE A 87 -0.16 6.61 -4.65
CA ILE A 87 0.96 6.37 -5.57
C ILE A 87 1.08 7.54 -6.54
N PRO A 88 2.21 8.28 -6.49
CA PRO A 88 2.49 9.36 -7.44
C PRO A 88 2.53 8.84 -8.87
N GLU A 89 2.19 9.68 -9.84
CA GLU A 89 2.14 9.29 -11.27
C GLU A 89 3.44 8.60 -11.72
N SER A 90 4.59 9.19 -11.38
CA SER A 90 5.92 8.66 -11.69
C SER A 90 6.23 7.26 -11.14
N TYR A 91 5.48 6.79 -10.13
CA TYR A 91 5.65 5.48 -9.52
C TYR A 91 4.57 4.47 -9.92
N ARG A 92 3.51 4.89 -10.63
CA ARG A 92 2.40 4.00 -11.00
C ARG A 92 2.85 2.86 -11.88
N ASP A 93 3.60 3.14 -12.94
CA ASP A 93 4.10 2.11 -13.86
C ASP A 93 5.10 1.18 -13.19
N ILE A 94 5.97 1.73 -12.33
CA ILE A 94 6.97 0.95 -11.59
C ILE A 94 6.27 -0.04 -10.66
N ILE A 95 5.31 0.44 -9.85
CA ILE A 95 4.57 -0.39 -8.90
C ILE A 95 3.67 -1.40 -9.64
N PHE A 96 3.00 -0.98 -10.71
CA PHE A 96 2.19 -1.86 -11.53
C PHE A 96 3.04 -2.98 -12.13
N ASN A 97 4.13 -2.64 -12.81
CA ASN A 97 5.05 -3.63 -13.38
C ASN A 97 5.67 -4.51 -12.30
N HIS A 98 5.98 -3.96 -11.13
CA HIS A 98 6.45 -4.73 -9.99
C HIS A 98 5.41 -5.79 -9.65
N ILE A 99 4.21 -5.41 -9.18
CA ILE A 99 3.16 -6.35 -8.73
C ILE A 99 2.74 -7.32 -9.85
N HIS A 100 2.61 -6.83 -11.08
CA HIS A 100 2.21 -7.63 -12.23
C HIS A 100 3.26 -8.71 -12.54
N ASN A 101 4.55 -8.36 -12.59
CA ASN A 101 5.62 -9.33 -12.84
C ASN A 101 5.73 -10.40 -11.74
N LEU A 102 5.30 -10.11 -10.51
CA LEU A 102 5.27 -11.08 -9.41
C LEU A 102 4.13 -12.08 -9.57
N SER A 103 3.01 -11.64 -10.12
CA SER A 103 1.81 -12.46 -10.29
C SER A 103 1.86 -13.27 -11.58
N HIS A 104 2.30 -12.65 -12.68
CA HIS A 104 2.48 -13.28 -13.99
C HIS A 104 3.61 -12.59 -14.78
N PRO A 105 4.77 -13.24 -14.99
CA PRO A 105 5.75 -12.78 -15.96
C PRO A 105 5.26 -13.14 -17.38
N GLY A 106 4.32 -12.37 -17.91
CA GLY A 106 3.73 -12.60 -19.23
C GLY A 106 2.77 -11.52 -19.66
#